data_AF-A0A812M203-F1
#
_entry.id   AF-A0A812M203-F1
#
_cell.length_a   1.000
_cell.length_b   1.000
_cell.length_c   1.000
_cell.angle_alpha   90.00
_cell.angle_beta   90.00
_cell.angle_gamma   90.00
#
_symmetry.space_group_name_H-M   'P 1'
#
loop_
_entity.id
_entity.type
_entity.pdbx_description
1 polymer ?
#
loop_
_entity_poly.entity_id
_entity_poly.type
_entity_poly.pdbx_seq_one_letter_code
_entity_poly.pdbx_strand_id
1 'polypeptide(L)'
;MQLPWQKPGQEVERSSQSPLTRQRVGEKINRGPTVKVSYAVTLKGRWRAQERPHVPLELLRAPLQVGEPVELWSRSSFKWLLAEVDGLEATTALLRHYKVRVYGQEAVAVAEASYLRRRFLKGSAVEVYRGSSRGWICTRVADMAPLGGGPESDFASPAADGDPVEDAEAEGAESAEGQVSAEPPLELCEPQSQSDGRRGAPPRKSDGSRFQPCDFVAMIPVLKEFAVSHEEVEEVPSFLLRPAASSPSCPSQVFQI
;
A
#
# COMPACT_ATOMS: atom_id res chain seq x y z
N MET A 1 -35.56 -42.56 38.02
CA MET A 1 -36.24 -42.18 36.76
C MET A 1 -35.21 -42.28 35.63
N GLN A 2 -35.32 -43.31 34.79
CA GLN A 2 -34.40 -43.61 33.69
C GLN A 2 -35.11 -43.34 32.37
N LEU A 3 -34.50 -42.56 31.48
CA LEU A 3 -35.01 -42.30 30.13
C LEU A 3 -34.52 -43.39 29.16
N PRO A 4 -35.37 -43.89 28.24
CA PRO A 4 -34.97 -44.89 27.27
C PRO A 4 -34.24 -44.27 26.07
N TRP A 5 -33.23 -44.99 25.59
CA TRP A 5 -32.45 -44.69 24.40
C TRP A 5 -33.27 -44.96 23.11
N GLN A 6 -33.24 -44.02 22.15
CA GLN A 6 -33.82 -44.18 20.81
C GLN A 6 -32.78 -44.75 19.83
N LYS A 7 -33.23 -45.65 18.94
CA LYS A 7 -32.42 -46.29 17.88
C LYS A 7 -32.30 -45.38 16.65
N PRO A 8 -31.13 -45.29 16.00
CA PRO A 8 -30.97 -44.68 14.68
C PRO A 8 -31.29 -45.70 13.58
N GLY A 9 -32.19 -45.35 12.65
CA GLY A 9 -32.48 -46.18 11.48
C GLY A 9 -33.71 -45.71 10.72
N GLN A 10 -33.55 -44.68 9.89
CA GLN A 10 -34.45 -44.49 8.75
C GLN A 10 -33.68 -43.86 7.58
N GLU A 11 -33.32 -44.73 6.65
CA GLU A 11 -32.70 -44.43 5.37
C GLU A 11 -33.80 -43.90 4.44
N VAL A 12 -33.66 -42.66 3.98
CA VAL A 12 -34.57 -42.04 3.00
C VAL A 12 -33.95 -42.21 1.63
N GLU A 13 -34.47 -43.14 0.85
CA GLU A 13 -34.20 -43.26 -0.59
C GLU A 13 -34.58 -41.96 -1.29
N ARG A 14 -33.57 -41.20 -1.75
CA ARG A 14 -33.79 -40.11 -2.69
C ARG A 14 -33.57 -40.62 -4.11
N SER A 15 -34.69 -40.67 -4.81
CA SER A 15 -34.87 -40.93 -6.23
C SER A 15 -33.76 -40.32 -7.10
N SER A 16 -33.13 -41.18 -7.88
CA SER A 16 -32.11 -40.87 -8.87
C SER A 16 -32.79 -40.39 -10.17
N GLN A 17 -32.83 -39.07 -10.39
CA GLN A 17 -33.13 -38.51 -11.71
C GLN A 17 -31.82 -38.16 -12.42
N SER A 18 -31.53 -38.88 -13.49
CA SER A 18 -30.38 -38.70 -14.37
C SER A 18 -30.44 -37.35 -15.11
N PRO A 19 -29.38 -36.51 -15.06
CA PRO A 19 -29.29 -35.34 -15.92
C PRO A 19 -28.74 -35.72 -17.30
N LEU A 20 -29.43 -35.24 -18.34
CA LEU A 20 -29.05 -35.27 -19.75
C LEU A 20 -27.62 -34.74 -19.97
N THR A 21 -26.76 -35.60 -20.51
CA THR A 21 -25.38 -35.29 -20.89
C THR A 21 -25.36 -34.32 -22.07
N ARG A 22 -25.30 -33.02 -21.79
CA ARG A 22 -24.98 -31.99 -22.79
C ARG A 22 -23.49 -32.09 -23.11
N GLN A 23 -23.17 -32.80 -24.19
CA GLN A 23 -21.81 -32.93 -24.74
C GLN A 23 -21.33 -31.54 -25.20
N ARG A 24 -20.66 -30.79 -24.31
CA ARG A 24 -19.92 -29.59 -24.69
C ARG A 24 -18.73 -30.07 -25.53
N VAL A 25 -18.71 -29.69 -26.80
CA VAL A 25 -17.52 -29.75 -27.66
C VAL A 25 -16.46 -28.88 -26.97
N GLY A 26 -15.57 -29.52 -26.23
CA GLY A 26 -14.46 -28.88 -25.54
C GLY A 26 -13.46 -28.43 -26.58
N GLU A 27 -13.44 -27.12 -26.83
CA GLU A 27 -12.35 -26.45 -27.51
C GLU A 27 -11.06 -26.78 -26.76
N LYS A 28 -10.24 -27.65 -27.36
CA LYS A 28 -8.92 -28.04 -26.86
C LYS A 28 -8.01 -26.81 -27.04
N ILE A 29 -8.13 -25.85 -26.13
CA ILE A 29 -7.18 -24.74 -26.06
C ILE A 29 -5.84 -25.39 -25.68
N ASN A 30 -4.98 -25.54 -26.67
CA ASN A 30 -3.65 -26.09 -26.56
C ASN A 30 -2.81 -25.07 -25.78
N ARG A 31 -3.02 -25.01 -24.46
CA ARG A 31 -2.22 -24.17 -23.56
C ARG A 31 -0.81 -24.76 -23.60
N GLY A 32 0.09 -24.03 -24.26
CA GLY A 32 1.51 -24.36 -24.30
C GLY A 32 2.09 -24.58 -22.90
N PRO A 33 3.33 -25.08 -22.80
CA PRO A 33 3.94 -25.43 -21.52
C PRO A 33 3.81 -24.26 -20.53
N THR A 34 3.06 -24.49 -19.45
CA THR A 34 2.89 -23.49 -18.41
C THR A 34 4.18 -23.43 -17.61
N VAL A 35 4.91 -22.32 -17.74
CA VAL A 35 6.10 -22.06 -16.94
C VAL A 35 5.65 -21.99 -15.47
N LYS A 36 5.99 -23.00 -14.67
CA LYS A 36 5.74 -23.01 -13.24
C LYS A 36 6.82 -22.16 -12.56
N VAL A 37 6.41 -21.02 -12.01
CA VAL A 37 7.30 -20.17 -11.20
C VAL A 37 7.13 -20.57 -9.74
N SER A 38 8.22 -21.02 -9.11
CA SER A 38 8.30 -21.21 -7.65
C SER A 38 9.20 -20.12 -7.05
N TYR A 39 8.83 -19.64 -5.86
CA TYR A 39 9.63 -18.69 -5.10
C TYR A 39 10.06 -19.35 -3.78
N ALA A 40 11.34 -19.28 -3.46
CA ALA A 40 11.87 -19.67 -2.15
C ALA A 40 12.09 -18.40 -1.32
N VAL A 41 11.49 -18.34 -0.12
CA VAL A 41 11.64 -17.21 0.79
C VAL A 41 12.40 -17.67 2.02
N THR A 42 13.57 -17.09 2.25
CA THR A 42 14.35 -17.33 3.48
C THR A 42 13.97 -16.29 4.52
N LEU A 43 13.23 -16.70 5.55
CA LEU A 43 12.95 -15.85 6.70
C LEU A 43 14.15 -15.89 7.65
N LYS A 44 14.86 -14.76 7.80
CA LYS A 44 15.92 -14.63 8.82
C LYS A 44 15.30 -14.84 10.21
N GLY A 45 15.78 -15.80 10.99
CA GLY A 45 15.37 -16.02 12.38
C GLY A 45 14.79 -17.40 12.72
N ARG A 46 14.58 -18.30 11.74
CA ARG A 46 14.35 -19.73 12.00
C ARG A 46 15.35 -20.57 11.24
N TRP A 47 15.94 -21.56 11.90
CA TRP A 47 16.97 -22.48 11.39
C TRP A 47 16.54 -23.36 10.20
N ARG A 48 15.34 -23.17 9.65
CA ARG A 48 14.85 -23.90 8.48
C ARG A 48 14.22 -22.91 7.50
N ALA A 49 14.74 -22.89 6.27
CA ALA A 49 14.08 -22.23 5.15
C ALA A 49 12.66 -22.78 5.02
N GLN A 50 11.67 -21.90 4.97
CA GLN A 50 10.29 -22.28 4.70
C GLN A 50 10.04 -22.07 3.21
N GLU A 51 9.98 -23.15 2.45
CA GLU A 51 9.53 -23.08 1.06
C GLU A 51 8.00 -22.98 1.04
N ARG A 52 7.48 -22.04 0.26
CA ARG A 52 6.04 -21.92 0.00
C ARG A 52 5.82 -21.94 -1.51
N PRO A 53 5.33 -23.05 -2.08
CA PRO A 53 4.97 -23.08 -3.48
C PRO A 53 3.74 -22.19 -3.72
N HIS A 54 3.61 -21.65 -4.93
CA HIS A 54 2.42 -20.91 -5.38
C HIS A 54 2.10 -19.64 -4.58
N VAL A 55 3.09 -18.96 -3.99
CA VAL A 55 2.87 -17.64 -3.38
C VAL A 55 2.51 -16.64 -4.48
N PRO A 56 1.34 -15.99 -4.42
CA PRO A 56 0.99 -14.92 -5.34
C PRO A 56 2.02 -13.80 -5.28
N LEU A 57 2.37 -13.23 -6.44
CA LEU A 57 3.40 -12.18 -6.52
C LEU A 57 3.05 -10.92 -5.71
N GLU A 58 1.76 -10.64 -5.55
CA GLU A 58 1.22 -9.56 -4.70
C GLU A 58 1.64 -9.65 -3.21
N LEU A 59 1.97 -10.86 -2.75
CA LEU A 59 2.45 -11.12 -1.38
C LEU A 59 3.98 -11.02 -1.27
N LEU A 60 4.70 -10.99 -2.39
CA LEU A 60 6.15 -10.91 -2.44
C LEU A 60 6.59 -9.46 -2.56
N ARG A 61 6.58 -8.73 -1.45
CA ARG A 61 7.06 -7.35 -1.39
C ARG A 61 8.43 -7.27 -0.74
N ALA A 62 9.31 -6.45 -1.31
CA ALA A 62 10.54 -6.07 -0.66
C ALA A 62 10.23 -5.33 0.66
N PRO A 63 11.05 -5.50 1.72
CA PRO A 63 10.93 -4.66 2.91
C PRO A 63 11.03 -3.18 2.57
N LEU A 64 10.26 -2.34 3.27
CA LEU A 64 10.34 -0.88 3.13
C LEU A 64 11.67 -0.41 3.76
N GLN A 65 12.30 0.58 3.13
CA GLN A 65 13.55 1.17 3.61
C GLN A 65 13.29 2.44 4.42
N VAL A 66 14.24 2.82 5.27
CA VAL A 66 14.19 4.11 5.98
C VAL A 66 14.33 5.26 4.97
N GLY A 67 13.55 6.32 5.16
CA GLY A 67 13.43 7.45 4.24
C GLY A 67 12.54 7.16 3.02
N GLU A 68 11.96 5.96 2.91
CA GLU A 68 11.15 5.59 1.75
C GLU A 68 9.76 6.26 1.83
N PRO A 69 9.29 6.93 0.76
CA PRO A 69 7.97 7.53 0.74
C PRO A 69 6.90 6.45 0.67
N VAL A 70 5.92 6.55 1.55
CA VAL A 70 4.83 5.58 1.71
C VAL A 70 3.50 6.30 1.89
N GLU A 71 2.44 5.52 1.84
CA GLU A 71 1.11 5.95 2.27
C GLU A 71 0.65 5.04 3.41
N LEU A 72 0.12 5.66 4.47
CA LEU A 72 -0.42 5.00 5.65
C LEU A 72 -1.94 5.04 5.59
N TRP A 73 -2.58 3.89 5.71
CA TRP A 73 -4.04 3.84 5.83
C TRP A 73 -4.49 4.31 7.20
N SER A 74 -5.19 5.45 7.25
CA SER A 74 -5.81 5.94 8.48
C SER A 74 -7.20 5.35 8.68
N ARG A 75 -7.41 4.72 9.85
CA ARG A 75 -8.70 4.14 10.24
C ARG A 75 -9.73 5.20 10.63
N SER A 76 -9.29 6.35 11.14
CA SER A 76 -10.19 7.42 11.58
C SER A 76 -10.78 8.18 10.39
N SER A 77 -9.96 8.50 9.40
CA SER A 77 -10.39 9.24 8.20
C SER A 77 -10.78 8.34 7.03
N PHE A 78 -10.54 7.03 7.12
CA PHE A 78 -10.70 6.08 6.01
C PHE A 78 -10.00 6.56 4.72
N LYS A 79 -8.79 7.12 4.87
CA LYS A 79 -7.98 7.69 3.79
C LYS A 79 -6.53 7.25 3.89
N TRP A 80 -5.88 7.21 2.74
CA TRP A 80 -4.42 7.07 2.64
C TRP A 80 -3.78 8.42 2.97
N LEU A 81 -2.94 8.45 3.99
CA LEU A 81 -2.16 9.62 4.40
C LEU A 81 -0.74 9.49 3.87
N LEU A 82 -0.17 10.58 3.37
CA LEU A 82 1.22 10.61 2.95
C LEU A 82 2.12 10.44 4.18
N ALA A 83 3.13 9.58 4.08
CA ALA A 83 4.08 9.35 5.16
C ALA A 83 5.47 8.96 4.62
N GLU A 84 6.43 8.89 5.52
CA GLU A 84 7.79 8.44 5.26
C GLU A 84 8.20 7.41 6.32
N VAL A 85 8.96 6.39 5.94
CA VAL A 85 9.44 5.37 6.88
C VAL A 85 10.60 5.94 7.70
N ASP A 86 10.40 6.08 9.00
CA ASP A 86 11.40 6.58 9.95
C ASP A 86 12.32 5.43 10.45
N GLY A 87 11.79 4.21 10.55
CA GLY A 87 12.55 3.08 11.08
C GLY A 87 11.82 1.74 10.98
N LEU A 88 12.57 0.65 11.18
CA LEU A 88 11.99 -0.67 11.40
C LEU A 88 11.86 -0.91 12.91
N GLU A 89 10.65 -1.21 13.36
CA GLU A 89 10.44 -1.64 14.73
C GLU A 89 10.55 -3.16 14.80
N ALA A 90 11.71 -3.63 15.23
CA ALA A 90 11.99 -5.06 15.37
C ALA A 90 11.15 -5.62 16.52
N THR A 91 9.97 -6.14 16.20
CA THR A 91 9.19 -6.97 17.11
C THR A 91 9.56 -8.43 16.89
N THR A 92 9.61 -9.21 17.97
CA THR A 92 9.82 -10.67 18.01
C THR A 92 8.73 -11.48 17.29
N ALA A 93 7.80 -10.81 16.60
CA ALA A 93 6.60 -11.36 16.02
C ALA A 93 6.74 -11.69 14.53
N LEU A 94 5.81 -12.50 14.02
CA LEU A 94 5.70 -12.89 12.61
C LEU A 94 5.39 -11.71 11.66
N LEU A 95 4.96 -10.57 12.20
CA LEU A 95 4.53 -9.39 11.45
C LEU A 95 5.52 -8.25 11.64
N ARG A 96 5.91 -7.59 10.54
CA ARG A 96 6.80 -6.43 10.56
C ARG A 96 6.01 -5.17 10.88
N HIS A 97 6.52 -4.40 11.84
CA HIS A 97 6.05 -3.06 12.16
C HIS A 97 7.10 -2.04 11.75
N TYR A 98 6.64 -0.89 11.28
CA TYR A 98 7.49 0.23 10.87
C TYR A 98 7.11 1.46 11.67
N LYS A 99 8.13 2.23 12.04
CA LYS A 99 7.97 3.60 12.51
C LYS A 99 7.81 4.47 11.28
N VAL A 100 6.73 5.24 11.22
CA VAL A 100 6.39 6.09 10.08
C VAL A 100 6.07 7.50 10.55
N ARG A 101 6.57 8.49 9.82
CA ARG A 101 6.29 9.90 10.05
C ARG A 101 5.24 10.36 9.03
N VAL A 102 4.07 10.76 9.51
CA VAL A 102 2.98 11.24 8.65
C VAL A 102 3.22 12.72 8.34
N TYR A 103 3.13 13.13 7.06
CA TYR A 103 3.36 14.53 6.70
C TYR A 103 2.33 15.45 7.38
N GLY A 104 2.81 16.56 7.95
CA GLY A 104 1.98 17.50 8.71
C GLY A 104 1.72 17.08 10.17
N GLN A 105 2.29 15.96 10.63
CA GLN A 105 2.23 15.53 12.02
C GLN A 105 3.64 15.40 12.59
N GLU A 106 3.83 15.86 13.83
CA GLU A 106 5.12 15.77 14.52
C GLU A 106 5.36 14.35 15.10
N ALA A 107 4.28 13.66 15.47
CA ALA A 107 4.36 12.34 16.09
C ALA A 107 4.72 11.23 15.09
N VAL A 108 5.57 10.30 15.54
CA VAL A 108 5.91 9.08 14.81
C VAL A 108 4.88 8.00 15.17
N ALA A 109 4.20 7.48 14.16
CA ALA A 109 3.27 6.37 14.30
C ALA A 109 3.98 5.02 14.11
N VAL A 110 3.49 3.98 14.79
CA VAL A 110 3.94 2.59 14.58
C VAL A 110 2.84 1.86 13.81
N ALA A 111 3.16 1.37 12.62
CA ALA A 111 2.20 0.75 11.72
C ALA A 111 2.63 -0.65 11.28
N GLU A 112 1.67 -1.57 11.18
CA GLU A 112 1.90 -2.87 10.55
C GLU A 112 2.12 -2.70 9.04
N ALA A 113 2.97 -3.54 8.45
CA ALA A 113 3.23 -3.54 7.00
C ALA A 113 1.98 -3.61 6.12
N SER A 114 0.88 -4.21 6.62
CA SER A 114 -0.39 -4.32 5.89
C SER A 114 -1.14 -3.00 5.75
N TYR A 115 -0.89 -2.02 6.62
CA TYR A 115 -1.45 -0.65 6.55
C TYR A 115 -0.58 0.32 5.75
N LEU A 116 0.55 -0.16 5.23
CA LEU A 116 1.48 0.64 4.46
C LEU A 116 1.47 0.21 2.99
N ARG A 117 1.53 1.18 2.10
CA ARG A 117 1.85 0.95 0.69
C ARG A 117 2.94 1.90 0.23
N ARG A 118 3.82 1.39 -0.63
CA ARG A 118 4.90 2.17 -1.22
C ARG A 118 4.33 3.24 -2.14
N ARG A 119 4.86 4.45 -2.05
CA ARG A 119 4.55 5.54 -2.97
C ARG A 119 5.71 5.71 -3.94
N PHE A 120 5.39 5.88 -5.21
CA PHE A 120 6.39 6.14 -6.24
C PHE A 120 6.21 7.57 -6.74
N LEU A 121 7.25 8.39 -6.57
CA LEU A 121 7.20 9.79 -6.98
C LEU A 121 7.26 9.91 -8.50
N LYS A 122 6.61 10.91 -9.07
CA LYS A 122 6.72 11.28 -10.48
C LYS A 122 8.19 11.37 -10.90
N GLY A 123 8.52 10.83 -12.08
CA GLY A 123 9.87 10.84 -12.65
C GLY A 123 10.87 9.89 -11.96
N SER A 124 10.51 9.29 -10.83
CA SER A 124 11.37 8.33 -10.13
C SER A 124 11.64 7.12 -11.00
N ALA A 125 12.88 6.61 -10.94
CA ALA A 125 13.28 5.40 -11.62
C ALA A 125 12.74 4.19 -10.84
N VAL A 126 12.06 3.30 -11.56
CA VAL A 126 11.43 2.10 -11.00
C VAL A 126 11.73 0.90 -11.87
N GLU A 127 11.67 -0.29 -11.30
CA GLU A 127 11.69 -1.54 -12.06
C GLU A 127 10.29 -2.16 -12.06
N VAL A 128 9.79 -2.53 -13.23
CA VAL A 128 8.50 -3.20 -13.42
C VAL A 128 8.72 -4.67 -13.72
N TYR A 129 8.02 -5.55 -13.01
CA TYR A 129 7.99 -6.97 -13.36
C TYR A 129 7.05 -7.24 -14.54
N ARG A 130 7.60 -7.71 -15.66
CA ARG A 130 6.89 -7.99 -16.93
C ARG A 130 6.69 -9.48 -17.21
N GLY A 131 6.60 -10.28 -16.14
CA GLY A 131 6.45 -11.74 -16.23
C GLY A 131 7.78 -12.48 -16.32
N SER A 132 7.73 -13.82 -16.28
CA SER A 132 8.92 -14.67 -16.14
C SER A 132 9.87 -14.65 -17.34
N SER A 133 9.39 -14.37 -18.54
CA SER A 133 10.21 -14.30 -19.75
C SER A 133 11.03 -13.02 -19.86
N ARG A 134 10.54 -11.92 -19.28
CA ARG A 134 11.18 -10.59 -19.37
C ARG A 134 11.81 -10.15 -18.05
N GLY A 135 11.29 -10.60 -16.92
CA GLY A 135 11.79 -10.24 -15.60
C GLY A 135 11.47 -8.80 -15.21
N TRP A 136 12.41 -8.16 -14.50
CA TRP A 136 12.31 -6.78 -14.04
C TRP A 136 12.94 -5.84 -15.06
N ILE A 137 12.23 -4.77 -15.41
CA ILE A 137 12.63 -3.81 -16.45
C ILE A 137 12.65 -2.40 -15.88
N CYS A 138 13.75 -1.66 -16.05
CA CYS A 138 13.85 -0.26 -15.63
C CYS A 138 12.88 0.62 -16.46
N THR A 139 12.13 1.48 -15.79
CA THR A 139 11.32 2.55 -16.41
C THR A 139 11.26 3.75 -15.46
N ARG A 140 10.43 4.74 -15.77
CA ARG A 140 10.12 5.89 -14.92
C ARG A 140 8.63 5.99 -14.65
N VAL A 141 8.29 6.49 -13.47
CA VAL A 141 6.93 6.90 -13.15
C VAL A 141 6.58 8.09 -14.04
N ALA A 142 5.49 7.96 -14.81
CA ALA A 142 5.05 9.00 -15.70
C ALA A 142 4.57 10.23 -14.91
N ASP A 143 4.64 11.38 -15.55
CA ASP A 143 3.93 12.55 -15.08
C ASP A 143 2.44 12.31 -15.23
N MET A 144 1.73 12.14 -14.11
CA MET A 144 0.28 12.34 -14.13
C MET A 144 0.07 13.84 -14.31
N ALA A 145 0.01 14.28 -15.58
CA ALA A 145 -0.76 15.48 -15.88
C ALA A 145 -2.11 15.28 -15.18
N PRO A 146 -2.55 16.20 -14.31
CA PRO A 146 -3.83 16.05 -13.62
C PRO A 146 -4.89 15.85 -14.70
N LEU A 147 -5.33 14.60 -14.86
CA LEU A 147 -6.28 14.18 -15.88
C LEU A 147 -7.64 14.75 -15.49
N GLY A 148 -7.86 16.02 -15.83
CA GLY A 148 -9.11 16.72 -15.64
C GLY A 148 -9.26 17.30 -14.23
N GLY A 149 -9.47 18.62 -14.18
CA GLY A 149 -9.74 19.38 -12.97
C GLY A 149 -10.91 18.83 -12.18
N GLY A 150 -10.61 18.10 -11.11
CA GLY A 150 -11.40 18.22 -9.90
C GLY A 150 -11.07 19.58 -9.29
N PRO A 151 -12.05 20.35 -8.79
CA PRO A 151 -11.83 21.69 -8.27
C PRO A 151 -10.68 21.63 -7.28
N GLU A 152 -9.58 22.25 -7.68
CA GLU A 152 -8.41 22.51 -6.87
C GLU A 152 -8.85 22.86 -5.46
N SER A 153 -8.52 21.97 -4.53
CA SER A 153 -8.35 22.37 -3.14
C SER A 153 -7.27 23.45 -3.20
N ASP A 154 -7.69 24.71 -3.01
CA ASP A 154 -6.88 25.92 -2.91
C ASP A 154 -5.89 25.83 -1.73
N PHE A 155 -5.02 24.82 -1.73
CA PHE A 155 -3.80 24.81 -0.95
C PHE A 155 -2.77 25.62 -1.74
N ALA A 156 -3.13 26.88 -1.99
CA ALA A 156 -2.21 27.90 -2.44
C ALA A 156 -1.10 27.94 -1.40
N SER A 157 0.12 27.63 -1.85
CA SER A 157 1.30 28.04 -1.10
C SER A 157 1.15 29.54 -0.87
N PRO A 158 1.13 30.03 0.38
CA PRO A 158 1.04 31.46 0.64
C PRO A 158 2.23 32.09 -0.08
N ALA A 159 1.93 32.86 -1.13
CA ALA A 159 2.92 33.67 -1.80
C ALA A 159 3.54 34.54 -0.70
N ALA A 160 4.84 34.38 -0.51
CA ALA A 160 5.64 35.30 0.25
C ALA A 160 5.71 36.61 -0.53
N ASP A 161 4.61 37.37 -0.55
CA ASP A 161 4.62 38.79 -0.86
C ASP A 161 5.28 39.50 0.32
N GLY A 162 6.62 39.47 0.29
CA GLY A 162 7.43 40.33 1.11
C GLY A 162 7.42 41.74 0.51
N ASP A 163 6.48 42.57 0.97
CA ASP A 163 6.61 44.02 0.87
C ASP A 163 7.71 44.51 1.83
N PRO A 164 8.67 45.34 1.38
CA PRO A 164 9.64 45.98 2.25
C PRO A 164 9.00 47.20 2.92
N VAL A 165 8.70 47.11 4.22
CA VAL A 165 8.22 48.26 5.00
C VAL A 165 9.39 48.92 5.72
N GLU A 166 9.58 50.19 5.39
CA GLU A 166 10.52 51.15 5.95
C GLU A 166 10.32 51.42 7.45
N ASP A 167 11.41 51.86 8.07
CA ASP A 167 11.57 52.27 9.46
C ASP A 167 10.46 53.21 9.98
N ALA A 168 9.88 52.88 11.13
CA ALA A 168 9.19 53.85 11.98
C ALA A 168 9.31 53.46 13.46
N GLU A 169 10.09 54.24 14.21
CA GLU A 169 10.11 54.26 15.66
C GLU A 169 8.75 54.71 16.22
N ALA A 170 8.20 53.97 17.18
CA ALA A 170 7.23 54.49 18.14
C ALA A 170 7.25 53.64 19.42
N GLU A 171 7.76 54.24 20.50
CA GLU A 171 7.50 53.80 21.86
C GLU A 171 6.01 53.92 22.19
N GLY A 172 5.44 52.96 22.92
CA GLY A 172 4.03 53.01 23.31
C GLY A 172 3.58 51.83 24.15
N ALA A 173 3.33 52.13 25.42
CA ALA A 173 2.91 51.29 26.53
C ALA A 173 1.71 50.34 26.33
N GLU A 174 1.70 49.36 27.25
CA GLU A 174 0.58 48.82 28.02
C GLU A 174 -0.40 47.78 27.42
N SER A 175 -0.37 46.62 28.09
CA SER A 175 -1.51 45.84 28.59
C SER A 175 -2.70 45.59 27.67
N ALA A 176 -2.76 44.36 27.16
CA ALA A 176 -4.02 43.63 27.05
C ALA A 176 -3.75 42.13 27.19
N GLU A 177 -4.24 41.54 28.28
CA GLU A 177 -4.34 40.10 28.49
C GLU A 177 -5.32 39.51 27.45
N GLY A 178 -4.78 39.11 26.30
CA GLY A 178 -5.49 38.44 25.24
C GLY A 178 -5.75 36.98 25.59
N GLN A 179 -6.99 36.71 25.97
CA GLN A 179 -7.56 35.40 26.24
C GLN A 179 -7.28 34.43 25.06
N VAL A 180 -6.27 33.58 25.24
CA VAL A 180 -5.90 32.52 24.30
C VAL A 180 -7.05 31.51 24.29
N SER A 181 -7.89 31.60 23.27
CA SER A 181 -8.89 30.59 22.97
C SER A 181 -8.13 29.31 22.63
N ALA A 182 -8.00 28.43 23.62
CA ALA A 182 -7.40 27.12 23.49
C ALA A 182 -8.15 26.37 22.38
N GLU A 183 -7.53 26.33 21.20
CA GLU A 183 -7.91 25.41 20.14
C GLU A 183 -7.88 24.01 20.78
N PRO A 184 -8.98 23.25 20.73
CA PRO A 184 -9.00 21.93 21.35
C PRO A 184 -7.85 21.14 20.74
N PRO A 185 -6.97 20.53 21.56
CA PRO A 185 -5.93 19.67 21.04
C PRO A 185 -6.62 18.68 20.12
N LEU A 186 -6.29 18.70 18.83
CA LEU A 186 -6.68 17.63 17.94
C LEU A 186 -6.23 16.37 18.66
N GLU A 187 -7.18 15.53 19.09
CA GLU A 187 -6.88 14.26 19.71
C GLU A 187 -6.02 13.51 18.71
N LEU A 188 -4.70 13.64 18.87
CA LEU A 188 -3.76 12.65 18.41
C LEU A 188 -4.38 11.37 18.93
N CYS A 189 -4.85 10.56 18.00
CA CYS A 189 -5.07 9.16 18.27
C CYS A 189 -3.71 8.66 18.73
N GLU A 190 -3.44 8.74 20.04
CA GLU A 190 -2.50 7.87 20.69
C GLU A 190 -2.85 6.50 20.13
N PRO A 191 -1.91 5.78 19.52
CA PRO A 191 -2.17 4.40 19.18
C PRO A 191 -2.45 3.75 20.53
N GLN A 192 -3.74 3.62 20.86
CA GLN A 192 -4.19 2.95 22.06
C GLN A 192 -3.66 1.53 21.89
N SER A 193 -2.47 1.33 22.45
CA SER A 193 -1.86 0.04 22.72
C SER A 193 -2.60 -0.59 23.89
N GLN A 194 -3.92 -0.43 23.94
CA GLN A 194 -4.80 -1.28 24.70
C GLN A 194 -4.89 -2.57 23.89
N SER A 195 -4.02 -3.48 24.28
CA SER A 195 -4.01 -4.87 23.85
C SER A 195 -5.30 -5.56 24.32
N ASP A 196 -6.45 -5.18 23.75
CA ASP A 196 -7.62 -6.03 23.75
C ASP A 196 -7.18 -7.29 23.01
N GLY A 197 -7.11 -8.42 23.72
CA GLY A 197 -6.62 -9.72 23.24
C GLY A 197 -7.39 -10.32 22.06
N ARG A 198 -8.25 -9.54 21.40
CA ARG A 198 -8.84 -9.84 20.10
C ARG A 198 -7.76 -9.60 19.05
N ARG A 199 -7.04 -10.68 18.69
CA ARG A 199 -6.20 -10.73 17.49
C ARG A 199 -6.91 -9.96 16.36
N GLY A 200 -6.32 -8.83 15.97
CA GLY A 200 -6.94 -7.82 15.13
C GLY A 200 -7.57 -8.45 13.90
N ALA A 201 -8.91 -8.42 13.86
CA ALA A 201 -9.58 -8.65 12.59
C ALA A 201 -9.03 -7.63 11.59
N PRO A 202 -8.76 -8.04 10.33
CA PRO A 202 -8.29 -7.11 9.32
C PRO A 202 -9.23 -5.90 9.25
N PRO A 203 -8.71 -4.72 8.87
CA PRO A 203 -9.52 -3.52 8.76
C PRO A 203 -10.77 -3.81 7.93
N ARG A 204 -11.86 -3.11 8.27
CA ARG A 204 -13.13 -3.14 7.54
C ARG A 204 -13.33 -1.79 6.88
N LYS A 205 -13.88 -1.80 5.67
CA LYS A 205 -14.32 -0.59 4.98
C LYS A 205 -15.50 0.04 5.74
N SER A 206 -15.86 1.27 5.39
CA SER A 206 -17.02 1.97 5.97
C SER A 206 -18.34 1.21 5.79
N ASP A 207 -18.46 0.39 4.76
CA ASP A 207 -19.60 -0.51 4.51
C ASP A 207 -19.59 -1.81 5.35
N GLY A 208 -18.58 -2.00 6.22
CA GLY A 208 -18.41 -3.18 7.07
C GLY A 208 -17.81 -4.39 6.36
N SER A 209 -17.53 -4.32 5.06
CA SER A 209 -16.83 -5.36 4.31
C SER A 209 -15.37 -5.45 4.73
N ARG A 210 -14.77 -6.64 4.62
CA ARG A 210 -13.33 -6.80 4.88
C ARG A 210 -12.56 -6.19 3.72
N PHE A 211 -11.45 -5.53 4.03
CA PHE A 211 -10.50 -5.16 3.00
C PHE A 211 -10.04 -6.42 2.26
N GLN A 212 -10.14 -6.37 0.93
CA GLN A 212 -9.55 -7.35 0.06
C GLN A 212 -8.09 -6.98 -0.21
N PRO A 213 -7.22 -7.95 -0.50
CA PRO A 213 -5.82 -7.68 -0.85
C PRO A 213 -5.65 -6.63 -1.96
N CYS A 214 -6.62 -6.55 -2.88
CA CYS A 214 -6.63 -5.58 -3.99
C CYS A 214 -6.88 -4.13 -3.55
N ASP A 215 -7.51 -3.87 -2.40
CA ASP A 215 -7.76 -2.50 -1.92
C ASP A 215 -6.47 -1.75 -1.55
N PHE A 216 -5.37 -2.50 -1.40
CA PHE A 216 -4.04 -1.98 -1.08
C PHE A 216 -3.17 -1.76 -2.32
N VAL A 217 -3.70 -2.05 -3.51
CA VAL A 217 -2.98 -1.92 -4.78
C VAL A 217 -3.22 -0.52 -5.33
N ALA A 218 -2.15 0.27 -5.43
CA ALA A 218 -2.19 1.53 -6.17
C ALA A 218 -1.84 1.23 -7.63
N MET A 219 -2.60 1.78 -8.57
CA MET A 219 -2.21 1.80 -9.98
C MET A 219 -1.26 2.96 -10.20
N ILE A 220 -0.07 2.66 -10.69
CA ILE A 220 1.00 3.63 -10.88
C ILE A 220 1.27 3.77 -12.37
N PRO A 221 1.15 4.97 -12.94
CA PRO A 221 1.43 5.20 -14.34
C PRO A 221 2.94 5.19 -14.57
N VAL A 222 3.39 4.38 -15.52
CA VAL A 222 4.80 4.27 -15.90
C VAL A 222 4.95 4.44 -17.41
N LEU A 223 6.12 4.91 -17.83
CA LEU A 223 6.45 5.00 -19.25
C LEU A 223 6.62 3.59 -19.85
N LYS A 224 6.13 3.37 -21.08
CA LYS A 224 6.40 2.13 -21.80
C LYS A 224 7.85 2.09 -22.32
N GLU A 225 8.48 0.92 -22.21
CA GLU A 225 9.91 0.67 -22.47
C GLU A 225 10.37 1.02 -23.91
N PHE A 226 9.46 1.01 -24.90
CA PHE A 226 9.77 1.18 -26.32
C PHE A 226 8.95 2.28 -27.00
N ALA A 227 8.40 3.20 -26.21
CA ALA A 227 7.64 4.29 -26.78
C ALA A 227 8.60 5.21 -27.55
N VAL A 228 8.41 5.32 -28.86
CA VAL A 228 9.18 6.20 -29.74
C VAL A 228 8.93 7.68 -29.36
N SER A 229 7.78 7.95 -28.74
CA SER A 229 7.44 9.21 -28.08
C SER A 229 7.31 9.00 -26.57
N HIS A 230 7.71 9.98 -25.76
CA HIS A 230 7.62 9.96 -24.29
C HIS A 230 6.17 9.94 -23.73
N GLU A 231 5.17 9.70 -24.59
CA GLU A 231 3.76 9.92 -24.26
C GLU A 231 2.99 8.62 -23.97
N GLU A 232 3.53 7.43 -24.29
CA GLU A 232 2.83 6.20 -23.97
C GLU A 232 3.01 5.80 -22.50
N VAL A 233 1.95 6.07 -21.73
CA VAL A 233 1.80 5.69 -20.33
C VAL A 233 1.03 4.38 -20.21
N GLU A 234 1.43 3.53 -19.27
CA GLU A 234 0.71 2.32 -18.87
C GLU A 234 0.49 2.33 -17.35
N GLU A 235 -0.71 1.96 -16.90
CA GLU A 235 -1.00 1.79 -15.48
C GLU A 235 -0.57 0.42 -14.98
N VAL A 236 0.34 0.41 -14.00
CA VAL A 236 0.92 -0.81 -13.45
C VAL A 236 0.59 -0.91 -11.96
N PRO A 237 0.10 -2.07 -11.48
CA PRO A 237 -0.08 -2.32 -10.06
C PRO A 237 1.20 -2.12 -9.25
N SER A 238 1.13 -1.41 -8.12
CA SER A 238 2.29 -1.04 -7.31
C SER A 238 3.09 -2.23 -6.77
N PHE A 239 2.47 -3.41 -6.60
CA PHE A 239 3.17 -4.63 -6.19
C PHE A 239 4.05 -5.24 -7.29
N LEU A 240 3.86 -4.83 -8.55
CA LEU A 240 4.73 -5.17 -9.67
C LEU A 240 5.87 -4.16 -9.84
N LEU A 241 5.93 -3.15 -8.98
CA LEU A 241 6.96 -2.12 -9.00
C LEU A 241 7.90 -2.27 -7.80
N ARG A 242 9.17 -1.94 -8.03
CA ARG A 242 10.14 -1.68 -6.98
C ARG A 242 10.97 -0.45 -7.35
N PRO A 243 11.53 0.28 -6.36
CA PRO A 243 12.53 1.29 -6.65
C PRO A 243 13.60 0.65 -7.53
N ALA A 244 13.99 1.34 -8.59
CA ALA A 244 15.20 0.95 -9.28
C ALA A 244 16.31 1.09 -8.23
N ALA A 245 16.78 -0.04 -7.71
CA ALA A 245 17.99 -0.02 -6.91
C ALA A 245 19.09 0.62 -7.76
N SER A 246 20.24 0.93 -7.18
CA SER A 246 21.47 1.21 -7.93
C SER A 246 21.95 -0.01 -8.73
N SER A 247 21.03 -0.73 -9.37
CA SER A 247 21.31 -1.76 -10.34
C SER A 247 22.13 -1.12 -11.44
N PRO A 248 23.31 -1.68 -11.75
CA PRO A 248 24.16 -1.18 -12.84
C PRO A 248 23.45 -1.23 -14.20
N SER A 249 22.33 -1.95 -14.30
CA SER A 249 21.50 -2.03 -15.52
C SER A 249 20.63 -0.82 -15.76
N CYS A 250 20.32 -0.01 -14.75
CA CYS A 250 19.64 1.26 -14.98
C CYS A 250 20.75 2.28 -15.27
N PRO A 251 20.89 2.78 -16.51
CA PRO A 251 21.89 3.79 -16.81
C PRO A 251 21.65 4.95 -15.86
N SER A 252 22.62 5.23 -14.99
CA SER A 252 22.66 6.45 -14.19
C SER A 252 22.74 7.60 -15.18
N GLN A 253 21.59 8.03 -15.68
CA GLN A 253 21.49 9.19 -16.54
C GLN A 253 22.00 10.36 -15.69
N VAL A 254 23.18 10.82 -16.06
CA VAL A 254 23.78 12.06 -15.60
C VAL A 254 22.72 13.14 -15.81
N PHE A 255 22.18 13.67 -14.71
CA PHE A 255 21.25 14.77 -14.76
C PHE A 255 22.01 15.98 -15.30
N GLN A 256 21.68 16.44 -16.51
CA GLN A 256 21.94 17.83 -16.89
C GLN A 256 20.85 18.65 -16.19
N ILE A 257 21.27 19.42 -15.19
CA ILE A 257 20.45 20.42 -14.49
C ILE A 257 20.46 21.70 -15.34
#